data_AF-A0A9D6XVP5-F1
#
_entry.id   AF-A0A9D6XVP5-F1
#
_cell.length_a   1.000
_cell.length_b   1.000
_cell.length_c   1.000
_cell.angle_alpha   90.00
_cell.angle_beta   90.00
_cell.angle_gamma   90.00
#
_symmetry.space_group_name_H-M   'P 1'
#
loop_
_entity.id
_entity.type
_entity.pdbx_description
1 polymer ?
#
loop_
_entity_poly.entity_id
_entity_poly.type
_entity_poly.pdbx_seq_one_letter_code
_entity_poly.pdbx_strand_id
1 'polypeptide(L)' 'MQRLVMALAMALTAGCASQPAPAPQPKVNLSGYPLEFRQGYADGCASVNAARKRDEARYKSDANYAQGWRDGYDICRRQK' A
#
# COMPACT_ATOMS: atom_id res chain seq x y z
N MET A 1 -52.19 -14.68 17.56
CA MET A 1 -52.72 -13.35 17.17
C MET A 1 -52.12 -12.29 18.08
N GLN A 2 -51.99 -11.08 17.54
CA GLN A 2 -51.86 -9.80 18.24
C GLN A 2 -50.48 -9.10 18.19
N ARG A 3 -50.35 -8.36 17.08
CA ARG A 3 -49.81 -6.99 16.95
C ARG A 3 -48.28 -6.86 16.96
N LEU A 4 -47.71 -6.59 15.78
CA LEU A 4 -47.44 -5.22 15.30
C LEU A 4 -46.51 -4.48 16.26
N VAL A 5 -45.36 -4.05 15.75
CA VAL A 5 -45.01 -2.63 15.60
C VAL A 5 -43.49 -2.53 15.36
N MET A 6 -43.16 -1.91 14.22
CA MET A 6 -41.99 -1.07 13.92
C MET A 6 -40.59 -1.68 14.07
N ALA A 7 -39.86 -1.86 12.97
CA ALA A 7 -39.13 -0.78 12.28
C ALA A 7 -38.06 -0.13 13.16
N LEU A 8 -36.80 -0.51 12.91
CA LEU A 8 -35.62 0.33 13.09
C LEU A 8 -34.48 -0.33 12.30
N ALA A 9 -34.28 0.05 11.04
CA ALA A 9 -33.44 1.17 10.61
C ALA A 9 -31.94 0.94 10.90
N MET A 10 -31.21 0.83 9.79
CA MET A 10 -29.82 1.28 9.59
C MET A 10 -28.78 0.95 10.66
N ALA A 11 -27.90 0.00 10.31
CA ALA A 11 -26.49 0.11 10.66
C ALA A 11 -25.65 -0.17 9.41
N LEU A 12 -25.63 0.80 8.48
CA LEU A 12 -24.54 0.95 7.52
C LEU A 12 -23.30 1.29 8.35
N THR A 13 -22.56 0.28 8.77
CA THR A 13 -21.23 0.46 9.34
C THR A 13 -20.33 0.98 8.22
N ALA A 14 -20.24 2.31 8.14
CA ALA A 14 -19.22 2.98 7.35
C ALA A 14 -17.84 2.55 7.89
N GLY A 15 -17.28 1.52 7.26
CA GLY A 15 -15.90 1.14 7.46
C GLY A 15 -15.03 2.30 7.00
N CYS A 16 -14.56 3.11 7.94
CA CYS A 16 -13.41 3.96 7.69
C CYS A 16 -12.21 3.04 7.52
N ALA A 17 -11.96 2.59 6.29
CA ALA A 17 -10.67 2.04 5.93
C ALA A 17 -9.67 3.20 6.05
N SER A 18 -9.03 3.31 7.21
CA SER A 18 -7.93 4.23 7.44
C SER A 18 -6.84 3.91 6.42
N GLN A 19 -6.83 4.64 5.29
CA GLN A 19 -5.74 4.54 4.34
C GLN A 19 -4.47 4.95 5.10
N PRO A 20 -3.46 4.06 5.19
CA PRO A 20 -2.18 4.42 5.80
C PRO A 20 -1.70 5.71 5.14
N ALA A 21 -1.22 6.65 5.96
CA ALA A 21 -0.62 7.87 5.44
C ALA A 21 0.36 7.51 4.31
N PRO A 22 0.32 8.20 3.15
CA PRO A 22 1.19 7.89 2.05
C PRO A 22 2.62 7.85 2.56
N ALA A 23 3.34 6.76 2.27
CA ALA A 23 4.75 6.68 2.57
C ALA A 23 5.45 7.94 2.00
N PRO A 24 6.49 8.47 2.67
CA PRO A 24 7.21 9.64 2.20
C PRO A 24 7.53 9.48 0.72
N GLN A 25 6.96 10.35 -0.10
CA GLN A 25 7.09 10.28 -1.55
C GLN A 25 8.55 10.63 -1.86
N PRO A 26 9.30 9.74 -2.51
CA PRO A 26 10.65 10.07 -2.95
C PRO A 26 10.59 11.29 -3.88
N LYS A 27 11.62 12.15 -3.85
CA LYS A 27 11.85 13.17 -4.91
C LYS A 27 12.27 12.51 -6.25
N VAL A 28 11.72 11.35 -6.57
CA VAL A 28 12.05 10.58 -7.78
C VAL A 28 10.80 10.53 -8.63
N ASN A 29 10.92 11.00 -9.88
CA ASN A 29 9.83 10.92 -10.83
C ASN A 29 9.68 9.49 -11.35
N LEU A 30 8.54 8.86 -11.08
CA LEU A 30 8.23 7.49 -11.51
C LEU A 30 7.18 7.42 -12.62
N SER A 31 6.78 8.54 -13.24
CA SER A 31 5.65 8.60 -14.19
C SER A 31 5.80 7.72 -15.43
N GLY A 32 7.04 7.35 -15.81
CA GLY A 32 7.33 6.47 -16.94
C GLY A 32 7.46 4.98 -16.59
N TYR A 33 7.33 4.62 -15.30
CA TYR A 33 7.51 3.24 -14.85
C TYR A 33 6.18 2.48 -14.76
N PRO A 34 6.18 1.15 -15.01
CA PRO A 34 5.03 0.29 -14.80
C PRO A 34 4.43 0.45 -13.40
N LEU A 35 3.13 0.16 -13.25
CA LEU A 35 2.44 0.27 -11.96
C LEU A 35 3.09 -0.63 -10.90
N GLU A 36 3.50 -1.82 -11.31
CA GLU A 36 4.14 -2.85 -10.52
C GLU A 36 5.45 -2.35 -9.93
N PHE A 37 6.27 -1.71 -10.77
CA PHE A 37 7.51 -1.07 -10.33
C PHE A 37 7.24 0.01 -9.30
N ARG A 38 6.26 0.88 -9.54
CA ARG A 38 5.90 1.98 -8.61
C ARG A 38 5.44 1.46 -7.25
N GLN A 39 4.65 0.40 -7.24
CA GLN A 39 4.20 -0.27 -6.01
C GLN A 39 5.37 -0.92 -5.28
N GLY A 40 6.22 -1.66 -5.99
CA GLY A 40 7.45 -2.23 -5.44
C GLY A 40 8.33 -1.14 -4.82
N TYR A 41 8.55 -0.04 -5.53
CA TYR A 41 9.33 1.10 -5.07
C TYR A 41 8.81 1.65 -3.75
N ALA A 42 7.50 1.91 -3.65
CA ALA A 42 6.90 2.44 -2.43
C ALA A 42 7.09 1.49 -1.23
N ASP A 43 6.91 0.19 -1.45
CA ASP A 43 7.11 -0.85 -0.42
C ASP A 43 8.59 -0.97 0.00
N GLY A 44 9.52 -0.89 -0.95
CA GLY A 44 10.96 -0.87 -0.70
C GLY A 44 11.36 0.33 0.14
N CYS A 45 10.86 1.50 -0.20
CA CYS A 45 11.10 2.74 0.55
C CYS A 45 10.53 2.66 1.98
N ALA A 46 9.32 2.11 2.14
CA ALA A 46 8.72 1.87 3.46
C ALA A 46 9.52 0.89 4.32
N SER A 47 10.23 -0.06 3.70
CA SER A 47 11.10 -1.05 4.38
C SER A 47 12.37 -0.45 5.00
N VAL A 48 12.71 0.82 4.72
CA VAL A 48 13.88 1.50 5.31
C VAL A 48 13.62 1.91 6.77
N ASN A 49 12.36 2.19 7.13
CA ASN A 49 11.97 2.74 8.43
C ASN A 49 11.15 1.76 9.28
N ALA A 50 10.85 0.58 8.74
CA ALA A 50 10.00 -0.41 9.37
C ALA A 50 10.54 -1.82 9.08
N ALA A 51 9.81 -2.83 9.56
CA ALA A 51 10.00 -4.19 9.11
C ALA A 51 9.88 -4.27 7.58
N ARG A 52 10.56 -5.25 6.98
CA ARG A 52 10.54 -5.50 5.54
C ARG A 52 9.10 -5.57 5.04
N LYS A 53 8.67 -4.55 4.30
CA LYS A 53 7.34 -4.41 3.75
C LYS A 53 7.39 -4.74 2.28
N ARG A 54 6.76 -5.86 1.90
CA ARG A 54 6.77 -6.39 0.55
C ARG A 54 5.69 -7.44 0.36
N ASP A 55 5.07 -7.47 -0.81
CA ASP A 55 4.28 -8.60 -1.28
C ASP A 55 5.24 -9.71 -1.74
N GLU A 56 5.32 -10.78 -0.94
CA GLU A 56 6.23 -11.91 -1.21
C GLU A 56 5.85 -12.72 -2.45
N ALA A 57 4.57 -12.77 -2.82
CA ALA A 57 4.16 -13.46 -4.04
C ALA A 57 4.65 -12.67 -5.26
N ARG A 58 4.37 -11.37 -5.28
CA ARG A 58 4.78 -10.49 -6.38
C ARG A 58 6.30 -10.32 -6.47
N TYR A 59 7.01 -10.26 -5.34
CA TYR A 59 8.46 -10.19 -5.39
C TYR A 59 9.10 -11.41 -6.07
N LYS A 60 8.44 -12.57 -6.01
CA LYS A 60 8.91 -13.81 -6.65
C LYS A 60 8.49 -13.92 -8.10
N SER A 61 7.30 -13.44 -8.47
CA SER A 61 6.70 -13.68 -9.79
C SER A 61 6.71 -12.47 -10.73
N ASP A 62 6.88 -11.25 -10.21
CA ASP A 62 6.80 -10.00 -10.96
C ASP A 62 8.13 -9.26 -10.88
N ALA A 63 8.89 -9.32 -11.99
CA ALA A 63 10.20 -8.71 -12.09
C ALA A 63 10.17 -7.18 -11.91
N ASN A 64 9.09 -6.51 -12.36
CA ASN A 64 8.96 -5.06 -12.22
C ASN A 64 8.75 -4.69 -10.76
N TYR A 65 7.86 -5.39 -10.06
CA TYR A 65 7.66 -5.20 -8.62
C TYR A 65 8.96 -5.49 -7.84
N ALA A 66 9.64 -6.59 -8.16
CA ALA A 66 10.87 -6.96 -7.47
C ALA A 66 12.00 -5.95 -7.68
N GLN A 67 12.14 -5.43 -8.91
CA GLN A 67 13.10 -4.37 -9.22
C GLN A 67 12.75 -3.07 -8.51
N GLY A 68 11.50 -2.64 -8.59
CA GLY A 68 11.02 -1.46 -7.90
C GLY A 68 11.32 -1.52 -6.41
N TRP A 69 11.07 -2.66 -5.77
CA TRP A 69 11.34 -2.85 -4.35
C TRP A 69 12.82 -2.70 -3.98
N ARG A 70 13.72 -3.30 -4.76
CA ARG A 70 15.18 -3.15 -4.54
C ARG A 70 15.61 -1.71 -4.70
N ASP A 71 15.19 -1.07 -5.79
CA ASP A 71 15.54 0.32 -6.09
C ASP A 71 15.00 1.28 -5.02
N GLY A 72 13.75 1.11 -4.62
CA GLY A 72 13.12 1.90 -3.56
C GLY A 72 13.84 1.77 -2.23
N TYR A 73 14.21 0.55 -1.82
CA TYR A 73 14.98 0.32 -0.60
C TYR A 73 16.37 0.99 -0.67
N ASP A 74 17.12 0.77 -1.74
CA ASP A 74 18.49 1.27 -1.87
C ASP A 74 18.56 2.79 -2.05
N ILE A 75 17.60 3.38 -2.78
CA ILE A 75 17.55 4.83 -2.99
C ILE A 75 17.09 5.53 -1.71
N CYS A 76 16.00 5.09 -1.09
CA CYS A 76 15.47 5.75 0.11
C CYS A 76 16.40 5.58 1.33
N ARG A 77 17.12 4.46 1.44
CA ARG A 77 18.15 4.28 2.48
C ARG A 77 19.28 5.31 2.36
N ARG A 78 19.62 5.75 1.14
CA ARG A 78 20.65 6.77 0.88
C ARG A 78 20.19 8.21 1.09
N GLN A 79 18.88 8.44 1.13
CA GLN A 79 18.28 9.77 1.36
C GLN A 79 17.95 10.04 2.83
N LYS A 80 18.28 9.09 3.71
CA LYS A 80 18.12 9.19 5.15
C LYS A 80 19.32 9.90 5.76
#